data_AF-A0A3R8Q8U0-F1
#
_entry.id   AF-A0A3R8Q8U0-F1
#
_cell.length_a   1.000
_cell.length_b   1.000
_cell.length_c   1.000
_cell.angle_alpha   90.00
_cell.angle_beta   90.00
_cell.angle_gamma   90.00
#
_symmetry.space_group_name_H-M   'P 1'
#
loop_
_entity.id
_entity.type
_entity.pdbx_description
1 polymer ?
#
loop_
_entity_poly.entity_id
_entity_poly.type
_entity_poly.pdbx_seq_one_letter_code
_entity_poly.pdbx_strand_id
1 'polypeptide(L)'
;MRQGTQDPLGERPWWFDAVCYQIDVGAFADADDDGVGDLDGIRGRLGYLELLGVNVVVLAGIAGSDPASPALARLLAEAHENGLRVLLALDIDPGRTDPGSLLRPWLDHGVDGFHLAPRNDPEDAVAAVVADYPDRIVIGSGTGNWHLLFGLDLAVAGFSAEPVRKAITTVLDPPGPRPAWAMASRDTTRIRDHAALTPVRAMALVQLALPGAVCLRHGEELGLPGTERIRMPWEGLMRPFGFSAAQADWSSIPHDWVHFTVEAQLEDEDSTLSLYRHALEMRATHPAFVGDEVEWFGAPEDCFAFRRVGSSLICALNTSAEPVPLPPGEVLLSSRPLVAGELPPGTAAWLV
;
A
#
# COMPACT_ATOMS: atom_id res chain seq x y z
N MET A 1 -7.69 -32.70 7.29
CA MET A 1 -8.38 -32.77 5.99
C MET A 1 -8.87 -31.37 5.68
N ARG A 2 -8.35 -30.74 4.62
CA ARG A 2 -8.73 -29.40 4.18
C ARG A 2 -10.13 -29.47 3.57
N GLN A 3 -11.07 -28.68 4.07
CA GLN A 3 -12.20 -28.21 3.26
C GLN A 3 -11.93 -26.74 2.98
N GLY A 4 -11.00 -26.50 2.06
CA GLY A 4 -10.96 -25.23 1.36
C GLY A 4 -12.11 -25.27 0.35
N THR A 5 -13.00 -24.29 0.43
CA THR A 5 -13.89 -23.92 -0.66
C THR A 5 -13.02 -23.58 -1.86
N GLN A 6 -12.76 -24.57 -2.71
CA GLN A 6 -12.25 -24.33 -4.06
C GLN A 6 -13.38 -23.70 -4.85
N ASP A 7 -13.13 -22.49 -5.35
CA ASP A 7 -13.93 -21.89 -6.42
C ASP A 7 -13.87 -22.82 -7.65
N PRO A 8 -15.02 -23.29 -8.17
CA PRO A 8 -15.08 -24.25 -9.27
C PRO A 8 -14.50 -23.77 -10.62
N LEU A 9 -13.98 -22.54 -10.74
CA LEU A 9 -13.33 -22.03 -11.97
C LEU A 9 -11.81 -21.84 -11.89
N GLY A 10 -11.16 -22.03 -10.73
CA GLY A 10 -9.71 -21.75 -10.61
C GLY A 10 -9.35 -20.27 -10.69
N GLU A 11 -10.34 -19.38 -10.56
CA GLU A 11 -10.13 -17.93 -10.45
C GLU A 11 -9.67 -17.58 -9.02
N ARG A 12 -8.65 -16.71 -8.93
CA ARG A 12 -8.14 -16.20 -7.65
C ARG A 12 -9.19 -15.25 -7.06
N PRO A 13 -9.34 -15.19 -5.72
CA PRO A 13 -10.23 -14.22 -5.12
C PRO A 13 -9.77 -12.79 -5.44
N TRP A 14 -10.70 -11.84 -5.49
CA TRP A 14 -10.43 -10.46 -5.94
C TRP A 14 -9.31 -9.76 -5.15
N TRP A 15 -9.10 -10.16 -3.90
CA TRP A 15 -8.12 -9.59 -2.98
C TRP A 15 -6.73 -10.24 -3.04
N PHE A 16 -6.56 -11.30 -3.84
CA PHE A 16 -5.36 -12.13 -3.84
C PHE A 16 -4.09 -11.31 -4.11
N ASP A 17 -4.09 -10.44 -5.10
CA ASP A 17 -2.96 -9.55 -5.41
C ASP A 17 -3.37 -8.07 -5.28
N ALA A 18 -4.23 -7.76 -4.32
CA ALA A 18 -4.78 -6.41 -4.12
C ALA A 18 -3.69 -5.33 -3.95
N VAL A 19 -3.99 -4.15 -4.45
CA VAL A 19 -3.22 -2.91 -4.25
C VAL A 19 -4.08 -2.02 -3.38
N CYS A 20 -3.80 -2.04 -2.08
CA CYS A 20 -4.48 -1.26 -1.06
C CYS A 20 -3.84 0.11 -0.91
N TYR A 21 -4.66 1.15 -0.76
CA TYR A 21 -4.23 2.52 -0.53
C TYR A 21 -4.88 3.07 0.74
N GLN A 22 -4.06 3.27 1.76
CA GLN A 22 -4.48 3.69 3.10
C GLN A 22 -4.57 5.22 3.18
N ILE A 23 -5.78 5.69 3.47
CA ILE A 23 -6.15 7.10 3.54
C ILE A 23 -6.52 7.46 4.97
N ASP A 24 -5.86 8.49 5.52
CA ASP A 24 -6.40 9.22 6.68
C ASP A 24 -7.41 10.25 6.16
N VAL A 25 -8.71 10.01 6.42
CA VAL A 25 -9.82 10.80 5.85
C VAL A 25 -9.59 12.28 6.10
N GLY A 26 -9.24 12.63 7.34
CA GLY A 26 -9.05 14.01 7.76
C GLY A 26 -7.81 14.72 7.19
N ALA A 27 -7.04 14.07 6.31
CA ALA A 27 -5.80 14.60 5.75
C ALA A 27 -5.65 14.35 4.24
N PHE A 28 -6.68 13.81 3.58
CA PHE A 28 -6.58 13.47 2.16
C PHE A 28 -7.02 14.61 1.23
N ALA A 29 -8.27 15.05 1.33
CA ALA A 29 -8.80 16.16 0.56
C ALA A 29 -10.01 16.74 1.30
N ASP A 30 -10.08 18.05 1.38
CA ASP A 30 -11.16 18.83 1.98
C ASP A 30 -12.04 19.40 0.86
N ALA A 31 -13.33 19.06 0.87
CA ALA A 31 -14.30 19.48 -0.14
C ALA A 31 -15.25 20.58 0.34
N ASP A 32 -15.32 20.86 1.65
CA ASP A 32 -16.18 21.90 2.21
C ASP A 32 -15.42 23.11 2.80
N ASP A 33 -14.09 23.10 2.65
CA ASP A 33 -13.16 24.15 3.03
C ASP A 33 -13.17 24.46 4.54
N ASP A 34 -13.40 23.45 5.39
CA ASP A 34 -13.32 23.57 6.85
C ASP A 34 -11.89 23.37 7.41
N GLY A 35 -10.96 22.93 6.56
CA GLY A 35 -9.56 22.66 6.87
C GLY A 35 -9.27 21.20 7.24
N VAL A 36 -10.25 20.31 7.15
CA VAL A 36 -10.17 18.89 7.48
C VAL A 36 -10.69 18.08 6.30
N GLY A 37 -9.99 17.01 5.94
CA GLY A 37 -10.45 16.16 4.84
C GLY A 37 -11.73 15.38 5.16
N ASP A 38 -12.51 15.09 4.14
CA ASP A 38 -13.82 14.45 4.25
C ASP A 38 -14.08 13.39 3.15
N LEU A 39 -15.23 12.72 3.22
CA LEU A 39 -15.57 11.64 2.29
C LEU A 39 -15.88 12.15 0.86
N ASP A 40 -16.45 13.34 0.71
CA ASP A 40 -16.70 13.93 -0.61
C ASP A 40 -15.37 14.42 -1.23
N GLY A 41 -14.40 14.85 -0.42
CA GLY A 41 -13.03 15.12 -0.85
C GLY A 41 -12.32 13.87 -1.38
N ILE A 42 -12.45 12.73 -0.69
CA ILE A 42 -11.94 11.44 -1.18
C ILE A 42 -12.65 11.04 -2.48
N ARG A 43 -13.97 11.18 -2.52
CA ARG A 43 -14.80 10.88 -3.71
C ARG A 43 -14.31 11.65 -4.94
N GLY A 44 -14.02 12.95 -4.78
CA GLY A 44 -13.46 13.81 -5.82
C GLY A 44 -12.06 13.40 -6.32
N ARG A 45 -11.40 12.45 -5.67
CA ARG A 45 -10.05 11.96 -6.00
C ARG A 45 -10.03 10.47 -6.36
N LEU A 46 -11.17 9.80 -6.51
CA LEU A 46 -11.22 8.38 -6.92
C LEU A 46 -10.53 8.14 -8.28
N GLY A 47 -10.70 9.05 -9.24
CA GLY A 47 -10.02 8.96 -10.54
C GLY A 47 -8.49 9.01 -10.46
N TYR A 48 -7.93 9.69 -9.44
CA TYR A 48 -6.48 9.64 -9.18
C TYR A 48 -6.04 8.26 -8.66
N LEU A 49 -6.83 7.66 -7.76
CA LEU A 49 -6.54 6.34 -7.20
C LEU A 49 -6.61 5.25 -8.28
N GLU A 50 -7.61 5.33 -9.16
CA GLU A 50 -7.72 4.47 -10.34
C GLU A 50 -6.50 4.64 -11.26
N LEU A 51 -6.12 5.88 -11.58
CA LEU A 51 -4.94 6.18 -12.41
C LEU A 51 -3.63 5.66 -11.80
N LEU A 52 -3.55 5.57 -10.47
CA LEU A 52 -2.40 4.99 -9.78
C LEU A 52 -2.35 3.45 -9.92
N GLY A 53 -3.48 2.78 -10.21
CA GLY A 53 -3.58 1.32 -10.25
C GLY A 53 -4.01 0.70 -8.92
N VAL A 54 -4.62 1.50 -8.03
CA VAL A 54 -5.20 1.02 -6.77
C VAL A 54 -6.51 0.28 -7.06
N ASN A 55 -6.78 -0.80 -6.32
CA ASN A 55 -8.07 -1.49 -6.37
C ASN A 55 -8.77 -1.59 -5.01
N VAL A 56 -8.09 -1.25 -3.92
CA VAL A 56 -8.66 -1.19 -2.57
C VAL A 56 -8.33 0.14 -1.92
N VAL A 57 -9.34 0.87 -1.47
CA VAL A 57 -9.20 2.07 -0.63
C VAL A 57 -9.45 1.68 0.82
N VAL A 58 -8.51 1.97 1.71
CA VAL A 58 -8.63 1.69 3.14
C VAL A 58 -8.79 3.01 3.90
N LEU A 59 -9.99 3.25 4.43
CA LEU A 59 -10.35 4.50 5.10
C LEU A 59 -10.08 4.45 6.60
N ALA A 60 -9.22 5.34 7.08
CA ALA A 60 -8.87 5.49 8.48
C ALA A 60 -9.40 6.82 9.03
N GLY A 61 -9.73 6.86 10.33
CA GLY A 61 -10.26 8.08 10.97
C GLY A 61 -11.77 8.27 10.82
N ILE A 62 -12.49 7.24 10.36
CA ILE A 62 -13.95 7.24 10.20
C ILE A 62 -14.70 6.67 11.42
N ALA A 63 -13.98 6.10 12.39
CA ALA A 63 -14.55 5.51 13.59
C ALA A 63 -15.37 6.57 14.37
N GLY A 64 -16.69 6.37 14.46
CA GLY A 64 -17.64 7.31 15.05
C GLY A 64 -18.55 8.02 14.04
N SER A 65 -18.30 7.86 12.74
CA SER A 65 -19.22 8.32 11.68
C SER A 65 -20.43 7.39 11.57
N ASP A 66 -21.53 7.91 11.02
CA ASP A 66 -22.74 7.13 10.76
C ASP A 66 -22.56 6.22 9.53
N PRO A 67 -22.67 4.88 9.66
CA PRO A 67 -22.65 3.96 8.54
C PRO A 67 -23.76 4.24 7.50
N ALA A 68 -24.88 4.84 7.92
CA ALA A 68 -25.98 5.20 7.03
C ALA A 68 -25.82 6.59 6.41
N SER A 69 -24.67 7.25 6.60
CA SER A 69 -24.47 8.61 6.09
C SER A 69 -24.57 8.67 4.54
N PRO A 70 -25.27 9.67 3.98
CA PRO A 70 -25.35 9.82 2.52
C PRO A 70 -24.00 10.02 1.83
N ALA A 71 -23.02 10.62 2.52
CA ALA A 71 -21.68 10.83 1.99
C ALA A 71 -20.94 9.50 1.77
N LEU A 72 -21.00 8.59 2.75
CA LEU A 72 -20.46 7.24 2.60
C LEU A 72 -21.15 6.49 1.47
N ALA A 73 -22.48 6.54 1.40
CA ALA A 73 -23.25 5.84 0.36
C ALA A 73 -22.83 6.30 -1.06
N ARG A 74 -22.62 7.61 -1.27
CA ARG A 74 -22.11 8.13 -2.54
C ARG A 74 -20.69 7.67 -2.84
N LEU A 75 -19.81 7.74 -1.84
CA LEU A 75 -18.42 7.31 -1.99
C LEU A 75 -18.35 5.82 -2.38
N LEU A 76 -19.11 4.95 -1.69
CA LEU A 76 -19.15 3.52 -1.97
C LEU A 76 -19.69 3.25 -3.38
N ALA A 77 -20.81 3.86 -3.76
CA ALA A 77 -21.39 3.68 -5.09
C ALA A 77 -20.41 4.08 -6.20
N GLU A 78 -19.80 5.26 -6.10
CA GLU A 78 -18.85 5.75 -7.11
C GLU A 78 -17.54 4.94 -7.12
N ALA A 79 -17.05 4.49 -5.96
CA ALA A 79 -15.90 3.60 -5.89
C ALA A 79 -16.18 2.26 -6.58
N HIS A 80 -17.34 1.65 -6.30
CA HIS A 80 -17.75 0.37 -6.90
C HIS A 80 -17.98 0.47 -8.41
N GLU A 81 -18.54 1.59 -8.89
CA GLU A 81 -18.68 1.87 -10.34
C GLU A 81 -17.33 1.93 -11.05
N ASN A 82 -16.28 2.41 -10.37
CA ASN A 82 -14.90 2.44 -10.88
C ASN A 82 -14.10 1.16 -10.54
N GLY A 83 -14.75 0.09 -10.07
CA GLY A 83 -14.09 -1.18 -9.77
C GLY A 83 -13.23 -1.19 -8.51
N LEU A 84 -13.25 -0.12 -7.71
CA LEU A 84 -12.56 -0.04 -6.42
C LEU A 84 -13.37 -0.77 -5.34
N ARG A 85 -12.67 -1.29 -4.33
CA ARG A 85 -13.25 -1.80 -3.08
C ARG A 85 -12.91 -0.86 -1.94
N VAL A 86 -13.80 -0.72 -0.97
CA VAL A 86 -13.62 0.19 0.17
C VAL A 86 -13.63 -0.60 1.47
N LEU A 87 -12.49 -0.58 2.15
CA LEU A 87 -12.28 -1.16 3.47
C LEU A 87 -12.22 -0.04 4.52
N LEU A 88 -12.59 -0.35 5.76
CA LEU A 88 -12.43 0.58 6.88
C LEU A 88 -11.33 0.11 7.84
N ALA A 89 -10.42 1.00 8.19
CA ALA A 89 -9.44 0.78 9.25
C ALA A 89 -10.07 1.09 10.61
N LEU A 90 -10.31 0.04 11.40
CA LEU A 90 -10.98 0.13 12.70
C LEU A 90 -10.12 -0.51 13.79
N ASP A 91 -10.05 0.16 14.95
CA ASP A 91 -9.51 -0.41 16.17
C ASP A 91 -10.64 -1.08 16.94
N ILE A 92 -10.49 -2.39 17.20
CA ILE A 92 -11.46 -3.16 17.97
C ILE A 92 -10.84 -3.56 19.31
N ASP A 93 -11.52 -3.17 20.39
CA ASP A 93 -11.30 -3.71 21.73
C ASP A 93 -12.52 -4.57 22.11
N PRO A 94 -12.44 -5.90 21.99
CA PRO A 94 -13.54 -6.81 22.28
C PRO A 94 -13.95 -6.79 23.76
N GLY A 95 -13.07 -6.32 24.65
CA GLY A 95 -13.42 -6.11 26.06
C GLY A 95 -14.37 -4.92 26.27
N ARG A 96 -14.53 -4.06 25.26
CA ARG A 96 -15.37 -2.85 25.30
C ARG A 96 -16.53 -2.88 24.34
N THR A 97 -16.42 -3.58 23.21
CA THR A 97 -17.43 -3.54 22.15
C THR A 97 -17.54 -4.90 21.48
N ASP A 98 -18.78 -5.39 21.36
CA ASP A 98 -19.08 -6.59 20.58
C ASP A 98 -18.76 -6.37 19.09
N PRO A 99 -17.88 -7.21 18.48
CA PRO A 99 -17.51 -7.05 17.07
C PRO A 99 -18.70 -7.08 16.11
N GLY A 100 -19.72 -7.90 16.36
CA GLY A 100 -20.88 -7.99 15.49
C GLY A 100 -21.67 -6.68 15.42
N SER A 101 -21.91 -6.08 16.59
CA SER A 101 -22.61 -4.81 16.72
C SER A 101 -21.86 -3.64 16.08
N LEU A 102 -20.53 -3.70 16.05
CA LEU A 102 -19.70 -2.69 15.39
C LEU A 102 -19.63 -2.88 13.88
N LEU A 103 -19.41 -4.11 13.39
CA LEU A 103 -19.06 -4.38 12.00
C LEU A 103 -20.26 -4.53 11.08
N ARG A 104 -21.35 -5.19 11.53
CA ARG A 104 -22.52 -5.47 10.68
C ARG A 104 -23.14 -4.22 10.05
N PRO A 105 -23.33 -3.09 10.78
CA PRO A 105 -23.87 -1.88 10.17
C PRO A 105 -23.08 -1.41 8.95
N TRP A 106 -21.75 -1.48 8.97
CA TRP A 106 -20.92 -1.09 7.82
C TRP A 106 -21.05 -2.07 6.65
N LEU A 107 -21.04 -3.37 6.96
CA LEU A 107 -21.18 -4.43 5.96
C LEU A 107 -22.53 -4.35 5.24
N ASP A 108 -23.61 -4.12 6.00
CA ASP A 108 -24.98 -3.94 5.48
C ASP A 108 -25.10 -2.73 4.55
N HIS A 109 -24.24 -1.72 4.73
CA HIS A 109 -24.20 -0.51 3.89
C HIS A 109 -23.18 -0.59 2.75
N GLY A 110 -22.59 -1.76 2.49
CA GLY A 110 -21.78 -2.00 1.30
C GLY A 110 -20.27 -1.82 1.46
N VAL A 111 -19.77 -1.63 2.68
CA VAL A 111 -18.33 -1.71 2.95
C VAL A 111 -17.80 -3.10 2.61
N ASP A 112 -16.65 -3.18 1.94
CA ASP A 112 -16.08 -4.41 1.37
C ASP A 112 -15.22 -5.20 2.38
N GLY A 113 -14.93 -4.62 3.54
CA GLY A 113 -14.19 -5.30 4.58
C GLY A 113 -13.55 -4.35 5.57
N PHE A 114 -12.59 -4.88 6.31
CA PHE A 114 -11.92 -4.13 7.37
C PHE A 114 -10.40 -4.34 7.37
N HIS A 115 -9.67 -3.29 7.73
CA HIS A 115 -8.30 -3.39 8.20
C HIS A 115 -8.30 -3.25 9.72
N LEU A 116 -7.99 -4.33 10.42
CA LEU A 116 -8.13 -4.40 11.87
C LEU A 116 -6.75 -4.47 12.54
N ALA A 117 -6.58 -3.65 13.57
CA ALA A 117 -5.52 -3.77 14.55
C ALA A 117 -6.12 -4.25 15.90
N PRO A 118 -6.56 -5.52 15.97
CA PRO A 118 -7.29 -6.00 17.14
C PRO A 118 -6.44 -5.95 18.41
N ARG A 119 -7.05 -5.53 19.52
CA ARG A 119 -6.48 -5.69 20.86
C ARG A 119 -7.09 -6.94 21.49
N ASN A 120 -6.30 -7.91 21.94
CA ASN A 120 -6.74 -9.14 22.62
C ASN A 120 -7.63 -10.10 21.77
N ASP A 121 -7.02 -11.00 20.99
CA ASP A 121 -7.59 -12.19 20.33
C ASP A 121 -9.11 -12.18 19.96
N PRO A 122 -9.66 -11.18 19.23
CA PRO A 122 -11.08 -11.16 18.82
C PRO A 122 -11.36 -11.98 17.55
N GLU A 123 -10.40 -12.79 17.11
CA GLU A 123 -10.30 -13.28 15.74
C GLU A 123 -11.50 -14.17 15.37
N ASP A 124 -11.85 -15.11 16.26
CA ASP A 124 -13.01 -15.99 16.06
C ASP A 124 -14.33 -15.21 15.99
N ALA A 125 -14.47 -14.16 16.80
CA ALA A 125 -15.69 -13.35 16.83
C ALA A 125 -15.81 -12.49 15.56
N VAL A 126 -14.71 -11.88 15.10
CA VAL A 126 -14.67 -11.14 13.84
C VAL A 126 -14.92 -12.08 12.66
N ALA A 127 -14.26 -13.24 12.63
CA ALA A 127 -14.42 -14.23 11.58
C ALA A 127 -15.86 -14.74 11.51
N ALA A 128 -16.52 -14.99 12.65
CA ALA A 128 -17.93 -15.39 12.69
C ALA A 128 -18.87 -14.33 12.11
N VAL A 129 -18.57 -13.04 12.30
CA VAL A 129 -19.37 -11.95 11.70
C VAL A 129 -19.15 -11.89 10.19
N VAL A 130 -17.89 -11.94 9.74
CA VAL A 130 -17.54 -11.81 8.32
C VAL A 130 -17.96 -13.05 7.52
N ALA A 131 -18.07 -14.22 8.14
CA ALA A 131 -18.58 -15.44 7.51
C ALA A 131 -20.02 -15.29 6.96
N ASP A 132 -20.82 -14.38 7.51
CA ASP A 132 -22.16 -14.06 6.98
C ASP A 132 -22.12 -13.21 5.70
N TYR A 133 -20.93 -12.71 5.30
CA TYR A 133 -20.71 -11.83 4.16
C TYR A 133 -19.56 -12.35 3.27
N PRO A 134 -19.82 -13.35 2.40
CA PRO A 134 -18.78 -14.13 1.74
C PRO A 134 -17.86 -13.34 0.79
N ASP A 135 -18.28 -12.18 0.31
CA ASP A 135 -17.48 -11.31 -0.57
C ASP A 135 -16.62 -10.29 0.19
N ARG A 136 -16.65 -10.33 1.54
CA ARG A 136 -16.02 -9.34 2.41
C ARG A 136 -14.78 -9.90 3.07
N ILE A 137 -13.76 -9.05 3.20
CA ILE A 137 -12.46 -9.48 3.71
C ILE A 137 -12.04 -8.78 4.99
N VAL A 138 -11.04 -9.37 5.62
CA VAL A 138 -10.33 -8.75 6.73
C VAL A 138 -8.84 -8.80 6.44
N ILE A 139 -8.24 -7.62 6.48
CA ILE A 139 -6.81 -7.42 6.63
C ILE A 139 -6.56 -7.33 8.14
N GLY A 140 -5.80 -8.27 8.70
CA GLY A 140 -5.49 -8.29 10.12
C GLY A 140 -4.00 -8.29 10.39
N SER A 141 -3.63 -7.91 11.60
CA SER A 141 -2.27 -8.08 12.13
C SER A 141 -2.26 -9.16 13.22
N GLY A 142 -1.15 -9.88 13.40
CA GLY A 142 -0.99 -10.87 14.47
C GLY A 142 -1.28 -12.31 14.06
N THR A 143 -1.64 -13.17 15.02
CA THR A 143 -1.65 -14.64 14.88
C THR A 143 -2.93 -15.25 14.29
N GLY A 144 -3.80 -14.43 13.72
CA GLY A 144 -5.12 -14.86 13.27
C GLY A 144 -5.24 -15.38 11.87
N ASN A 145 -6.33 -16.12 11.65
CA ASN A 145 -6.71 -16.61 10.34
C ASN A 145 -7.44 -15.52 9.54
N TRP A 146 -6.65 -14.56 9.05
CA TRP A 146 -7.13 -13.44 8.23
C TRP A 146 -7.18 -13.81 6.74
N HIS A 147 -7.83 -12.99 5.93
CA HIS A 147 -7.71 -13.11 4.48
C HIS A 147 -6.32 -12.62 4.04
N LEU A 148 -5.94 -11.45 4.57
CA LEU A 148 -4.63 -10.84 4.37
C LEU A 148 -3.96 -10.56 5.72
N LEU A 149 -2.68 -10.89 5.84
CA LEU A 149 -1.84 -10.57 6.99
C LEU A 149 -1.05 -9.29 6.70
N PHE A 150 -1.42 -8.20 7.36
CA PHE A 150 -0.68 -6.94 7.30
C PHE A 150 0.63 -7.05 8.08
N GLY A 151 1.75 -6.77 7.41
CA GLY A 151 3.09 -6.85 7.97
C GLY A 151 3.91 -5.58 7.72
N LEU A 152 4.59 -5.11 8.77
CA LEU A 152 5.54 -3.99 8.72
C LEU A 152 6.99 -4.48 8.69
N ASP A 153 7.24 -5.77 8.45
CA ASP A 153 8.58 -6.35 8.49
C ASP A 153 9.56 -5.69 7.52
N LEU A 154 9.10 -5.27 6.33
CA LEU A 154 9.91 -4.49 5.38
C LEU A 154 10.23 -3.09 5.91
N ALA A 155 9.25 -2.42 6.50
CA ALA A 155 9.44 -1.10 7.11
C ALA A 155 10.48 -1.15 8.24
N VAL A 156 10.42 -2.20 9.07
CA VAL A 156 11.35 -2.42 10.19
C VAL A 156 12.73 -2.83 9.70
N ALA A 157 12.82 -3.61 8.62
CA ALA A 157 14.10 -4.02 8.02
C ALA A 157 14.91 -2.82 7.50
N GLY A 158 14.25 -1.73 7.09
CA GLY A 158 14.90 -0.55 6.56
C GLY A 158 15.57 -0.81 5.21
N PHE A 159 16.70 -0.14 4.95
CA PHE A 159 17.44 -0.24 3.69
C PHE A 159 18.74 -1.03 3.86
N SER A 160 18.63 -2.33 4.13
CA SER A 160 19.77 -3.23 4.25
C SER A 160 19.42 -4.61 3.70
N ALA A 161 20.27 -5.16 2.82
CA ALA A 161 19.98 -6.36 2.07
C ALA A 161 19.66 -7.59 2.95
N GLU A 162 20.45 -7.86 4.00
CA GLU A 162 20.24 -9.02 4.87
C GLU A 162 18.95 -8.90 5.72
N PRO A 163 18.68 -7.80 6.45
CA PRO A 163 17.41 -7.59 7.14
C PRO A 163 16.19 -7.69 6.23
N VAL A 164 16.24 -7.10 5.02
CA VAL A 164 15.13 -7.15 4.06
C VAL A 164 14.90 -8.59 3.58
N ARG A 165 15.97 -9.30 3.21
CA ARG A 165 15.90 -10.72 2.83
C ARG A 165 15.31 -11.58 3.94
N LYS A 166 15.72 -11.33 5.19
CA LYS A 166 15.20 -12.04 6.37
C LYS A 166 13.71 -11.76 6.56
N ALA A 167 13.28 -10.49 6.50
CA ALA A 167 11.88 -10.11 6.59
C ALA A 167 11.01 -10.82 5.54
N ILE A 168 11.44 -10.79 4.27
CA ILE A 168 10.73 -11.46 3.17
C ILE A 168 10.62 -12.96 3.42
N THR A 169 11.73 -13.60 3.81
CA THR A 169 11.77 -15.04 4.07
C THR A 169 10.87 -15.40 5.25
N THR A 170 10.92 -14.65 6.35
CA THR A 170 10.10 -14.92 7.54
C THR A 170 8.61 -14.79 7.27
N VAL A 171 8.19 -13.84 6.42
CA VAL A 171 6.78 -13.66 6.08
C VAL A 171 6.27 -14.73 5.10
N LEU A 172 7.11 -15.20 4.16
CA LEU A 172 6.72 -16.17 3.14
C LEU A 172 6.90 -17.65 3.53
N ASP A 173 7.76 -17.96 4.49
CA ASP A 173 8.09 -19.34 4.89
C ASP A 173 6.94 -20.10 5.59
N PRO A 174 6.24 -19.54 6.61
CA PRO A 174 5.20 -20.28 7.31
C PRO A 174 3.91 -20.37 6.47
N PRO A 175 3.18 -21.51 6.52
CA PRO A 175 1.82 -21.57 5.98
C PRO A 175 0.91 -20.65 6.79
N GLY A 176 0.20 -19.72 6.12
CA GLY A 176 -0.66 -18.76 6.79
C GLY A 176 -1.48 -17.91 5.81
N PRO A 177 -2.14 -16.85 6.33
CA PRO A 177 -2.79 -15.86 5.49
C PRO A 177 -1.83 -15.25 4.48
N ARG A 178 -2.37 -14.79 3.35
CA ARG A 178 -1.56 -14.17 2.30
C ARG A 178 -1.02 -12.82 2.79
N PRO A 179 0.26 -12.48 2.54
CA PRO A 179 0.82 -11.23 3.04
C PRO A 179 0.20 -10.01 2.36
N ALA A 180 0.05 -8.94 3.14
CA ALA A 180 -0.20 -7.57 2.69
C ALA A 180 1.00 -6.71 3.10
N TRP A 181 1.93 -6.50 2.16
CA TRP A 181 3.21 -5.84 2.41
C TRP A 181 3.03 -4.33 2.58
N ALA A 182 3.59 -3.75 3.64
CA ALA A 182 3.59 -2.31 3.86
C ALA A 182 4.97 -1.76 4.19
N MET A 183 5.26 -0.54 3.71
CA MET A 183 6.48 0.21 4.02
C MET A 183 6.27 1.25 5.12
N ALA A 184 5.01 1.58 5.43
CA ALA A 184 4.65 2.45 6.54
C ALA A 184 3.24 2.12 7.07
N SER A 185 3.02 2.48 8.33
CA SER A 185 1.70 2.63 8.94
C SER A 185 1.45 4.10 9.29
N ARG A 186 0.31 4.38 9.94
CA ARG A 186 0.00 5.70 10.51
C ARG A 186 1.10 6.18 11.47
N ASP A 187 1.62 5.25 12.28
CA ASP A 187 2.57 5.52 13.37
C ASP A 187 4.04 5.54 12.90
N THR A 188 4.29 5.21 11.62
CA THR A 188 5.63 5.28 11.06
C THR A 188 6.05 6.74 10.85
N THR A 189 7.18 7.10 11.46
CA THR A 189 7.88 8.36 11.20
C THR A 189 8.62 8.28 9.87
N ARG A 190 8.34 9.18 8.92
CA ARG A 190 9.17 9.31 7.72
C ARG A 190 10.26 10.34 7.98
N ILE A 191 11.51 9.90 7.92
CA ILE A 191 12.65 10.81 8.08
C ILE A 191 12.63 11.80 6.92
N ARG A 192 12.73 13.10 7.23
CA ARG A 192 12.87 14.13 6.21
C ARG A 192 14.30 14.18 5.72
N ASP A 193 14.59 13.35 4.73
CA ASP A 193 15.86 13.33 4.03
C ASP A 193 15.62 13.11 2.52
N HIS A 194 15.99 14.10 1.69
CA HIS A 194 15.85 13.99 0.24
C HIS A 194 16.80 12.93 -0.34
N ALA A 195 17.93 12.65 0.31
CA ALA A 195 18.81 11.55 -0.07
C ALA A 195 18.16 10.18 0.19
N ALA A 196 17.20 10.10 1.12
CA ALA A 196 16.43 8.88 1.37
C ALA A 196 15.44 8.54 0.25
N LEU A 197 15.18 9.45 -0.70
CA LEU A 197 14.30 9.15 -1.84
C LEU A 197 14.85 8.01 -2.70
N THR A 198 16.17 7.88 -2.79
CA THR A 198 16.82 6.77 -3.50
C THR A 198 16.46 5.41 -2.87
N PRO A 199 16.74 5.17 -1.57
CA PRO A 199 16.25 3.99 -0.85
C PRO A 199 14.74 3.76 -0.95
N VAL A 200 13.92 4.81 -0.84
CA VAL A 200 12.45 4.70 -0.92
C VAL A 200 12.01 4.14 -2.28
N ARG A 201 12.53 4.70 -3.37
CA ARG A 201 12.22 4.22 -4.74
C ARG A 201 12.69 2.78 -4.95
N ALA A 202 13.83 2.40 -4.42
CA ALA A 202 14.32 1.03 -4.51
C ALA A 202 13.43 0.05 -3.73
N MET A 203 13.04 0.39 -2.50
CA MET A 203 12.16 -0.45 -1.69
C MET A 203 10.74 -0.53 -2.25
N ALA A 204 10.25 0.49 -2.96
CA ALA A 204 9.00 0.42 -3.69
C ALA A 204 9.03 -0.72 -4.72
N LEU A 205 10.10 -0.84 -5.51
CA LEU A 205 10.23 -1.95 -6.46
C LEU A 205 10.40 -3.31 -5.76
N VAL A 206 11.09 -3.38 -4.62
CA VAL A 206 11.15 -4.62 -3.82
C VAL A 206 9.76 -5.03 -3.37
N GLN A 207 9.01 -4.14 -2.72
CA GLN A 207 7.64 -4.40 -2.24
C GLN A 207 6.71 -4.83 -3.38
N LEU A 208 6.73 -4.08 -4.49
CA LEU A 208 5.87 -4.34 -5.65
C LEU A 208 6.31 -5.56 -6.47
N ALA A 209 7.48 -6.13 -6.24
CA ALA A 209 7.89 -7.43 -6.78
C ALA A 209 7.45 -8.61 -5.93
N LEU A 210 7.01 -8.43 -4.67
CA LEU A 210 6.68 -9.57 -3.80
C LEU A 210 5.29 -10.17 -4.07
N PRO A 211 5.12 -11.49 -3.94
CA PRO A 211 3.80 -12.13 -4.02
C PRO A 211 2.92 -11.69 -2.86
N GLY A 212 1.61 -11.52 -3.09
CA GLY A 212 0.67 -11.04 -2.07
C GLY A 212 -0.02 -9.73 -2.42
N ALA A 213 -0.79 -9.19 -1.47
CA ALA A 213 -1.29 -7.83 -1.56
C ALA A 213 -0.19 -6.82 -1.18
N VAL A 214 -0.32 -5.59 -1.63
CA VAL A 214 0.54 -4.47 -1.23
C VAL A 214 -0.32 -3.36 -0.65
N CYS A 215 0.14 -2.76 0.45
CA CYS A 215 -0.54 -1.68 1.13
C CYS A 215 0.33 -0.43 1.09
N LEU A 216 -0.09 0.54 0.28
CA LEU A 216 0.51 1.86 0.21
C LEU A 216 -0.19 2.79 1.20
N ARG A 217 0.56 3.72 1.79
CA ARG A 217 -0.01 4.83 2.55
C ARG A 217 -0.01 6.08 1.68
N HIS A 218 -1.06 6.89 1.77
CA HIS A 218 -1.14 8.15 1.04
C HIS A 218 0.14 9.00 1.18
N GLY A 219 0.68 9.43 0.05
CA GLY A 219 1.93 10.17 -0.05
C GLY A 219 3.20 9.32 -0.17
N GLU A 220 3.14 7.99 -0.04
CA GLU A 220 4.30 7.12 -0.37
C GLU A 220 4.66 7.20 -1.85
N GLU A 221 3.65 7.24 -2.72
CA GLU A 221 3.80 7.31 -4.16
C GLU A 221 4.47 8.61 -4.63
N LEU A 222 4.36 9.67 -3.83
CA LEU A 222 5.02 10.95 -4.07
C LEU A 222 6.43 10.99 -3.47
N GLY A 223 6.78 10.04 -2.61
CA GLY A 223 8.01 10.06 -1.82
C GLY A 223 7.99 11.10 -0.69
N LEU A 224 6.80 11.44 -0.16
CA LEU A 224 6.67 12.51 0.83
C LEU A 224 7.44 12.22 2.13
N PRO A 225 8.30 13.16 2.58
CA PRO A 225 8.98 13.07 3.87
C PRO A 225 8.10 13.54 5.04
N GLY A 226 8.48 13.21 6.28
CA GLY A 226 7.93 13.81 7.50
C GLY A 226 7.10 12.90 8.42
N THR A 227 6.75 13.44 9.59
CA THR A 227 5.95 12.78 10.62
C THR A 227 4.51 13.27 10.63
N GLU A 228 3.61 12.33 10.92
CA GLU A 228 2.22 12.48 11.34
C GLU A 228 1.29 13.36 10.48
N ARG A 229 0.20 12.73 10.01
CA ARG A 229 -0.92 13.33 9.28
C ARG A 229 -0.51 14.17 8.06
N ILE A 230 -0.03 13.47 7.03
CA ILE A 230 0.31 14.03 5.72
C ILE A 230 -0.95 14.61 5.08
N ARG A 231 -1.00 15.95 4.97
CA ARG A 231 -2.01 16.64 4.16
C ARG A 231 -1.58 16.51 2.70
N MET A 232 -2.35 15.78 1.89
CA MET A 232 -1.93 15.49 0.52
C MET A 232 -1.71 16.80 -0.27
N PRO A 233 -0.52 17.00 -0.86
CA PRO A 233 -0.26 18.11 -1.75
C PRO A 233 -0.75 17.74 -3.16
N TRP A 234 -1.90 18.25 -3.54
CA TRP A 234 -2.49 17.99 -4.86
C TRP A 234 -1.85 18.86 -5.94
N GLU A 235 -1.75 20.17 -5.72
CA GLU A 235 -1.40 21.11 -6.79
C GLU A 235 -0.93 22.47 -6.25
N GLY A 236 -0.40 23.29 -7.15
CA GLY A 236 -0.07 24.68 -6.90
C GLY A 236 1.29 24.90 -6.24
N LEU A 237 1.66 26.18 -6.16
CA LEU A 237 2.98 26.61 -5.69
C LEU A 237 3.01 27.03 -4.21
N MET A 238 1.83 27.10 -3.57
CA MET A 238 1.68 27.63 -2.23
C MET A 238 0.88 26.67 -1.36
N ARG A 239 1.22 26.66 -0.07
CA ARG A 239 0.49 25.91 0.97
C ARG A 239 -0.98 26.37 1.02
N PRO A 240 -1.94 25.45 1.21
CA PRO A 240 -1.75 24.03 1.55
C PRO A 240 -1.69 23.09 0.34
N PHE A 241 -1.24 23.58 -0.83
CA PHE A 241 -1.06 22.79 -2.05
C PHE A 241 -2.33 22.08 -2.53
N GLY A 242 -3.44 22.83 -2.61
CA GLY A 242 -4.71 22.29 -3.10
C GLY A 242 -5.40 21.30 -2.16
N PHE A 243 -4.93 21.16 -0.92
CA PHE A 243 -5.60 20.34 0.10
C PHE A 243 -6.96 20.91 0.54
N SER A 244 -7.03 22.23 0.76
CA SER A 244 -8.18 22.97 1.31
C SER A 244 -8.10 24.45 0.93
N ALA A 245 -9.22 25.15 0.75
CA ALA A 245 -9.27 26.61 0.62
C ALA A 245 -9.53 27.33 1.96
N ALA A 246 -9.61 26.60 3.08
CA ALA A 246 -9.87 27.19 4.39
C ALA A 246 -8.81 28.24 4.79
N GLN A 247 -9.27 29.32 5.41
CA GLN A 247 -8.40 30.32 6.03
C GLN A 247 -7.87 29.80 7.37
N ALA A 248 -6.80 29.02 7.33
CA ALA A 248 -6.14 28.43 8.50
C ALA A 248 -4.61 28.62 8.49
N ASP A 249 -3.95 28.29 9.61
CA ASP A 249 -2.49 28.27 9.68
C ASP A 249 -1.94 26.97 9.09
N TRP A 250 -1.42 27.06 7.87
CA TRP A 250 -0.79 25.96 7.15
C TRP A 250 0.74 25.93 7.30
N SER A 251 1.30 26.65 8.27
CA SER A 251 2.76 26.77 8.44
C SER A 251 3.47 25.45 8.75
N SER A 252 2.73 24.46 9.27
CA SER A 252 3.18 23.08 9.49
C SER A 252 3.50 22.29 8.21
N ILE A 253 2.91 22.67 7.07
CA ILE A 253 3.25 22.07 5.78
C ILE A 253 4.56 22.72 5.29
N PRO A 254 5.60 21.95 4.97
CA PRO A 254 6.85 22.50 4.44
C PRO A 254 6.67 23.15 3.07
N HIS A 255 7.38 24.25 2.79
CA HIS A 255 7.28 24.95 1.51
C HIS A 255 7.89 24.17 0.32
N ASP A 256 8.91 23.36 0.58
CA ASP A 256 9.57 22.50 -0.42
C ASP A 256 8.67 21.35 -0.91
N TRP A 257 7.51 21.12 -0.29
CA TRP A 257 6.49 20.19 -0.78
C TRP A 257 5.90 20.56 -2.14
N VAL A 258 6.17 21.77 -2.65
CA VAL A 258 5.85 22.14 -4.04
C VAL A 258 6.37 21.12 -5.07
N HIS A 259 7.52 20.50 -4.82
CA HIS A 259 8.11 19.47 -5.69
C HIS A 259 7.51 18.07 -5.51
N PHE A 260 6.70 17.91 -4.46
CA PHE A 260 6.04 16.66 -4.11
C PHE A 260 4.55 16.69 -4.44
N THR A 261 4.04 17.77 -5.04
CA THR A 261 2.64 17.83 -5.45
C THR A 261 2.33 16.78 -6.50
N VAL A 262 1.10 16.27 -6.50
CA VAL A 262 0.62 15.38 -7.57
C VAL A 262 0.79 16.08 -8.93
N GLU A 263 0.38 17.34 -9.05
CA GLU A 263 0.55 18.16 -10.25
C GLU A 263 2.02 18.19 -10.75
N ALA A 264 2.99 18.44 -9.86
CA ALA A 264 4.40 18.53 -10.26
C ALA A 264 4.99 17.19 -10.73
N GLN A 265 4.50 16.06 -10.20
CA GLN A 265 5.04 14.74 -10.53
C GLN A 265 4.28 14.03 -11.67
N LEU A 266 3.03 14.40 -11.95
CA LEU A 266 2.16 13.64 -12.85
C LEU A 266 2.67 13.58 -14.30
N GLU A 267 3.30 14.65 -14.77
CA GLU A 267 3.87 14.76 -16.13
C GLU A 267 5.39 14.52 -16.16
N ASP A 268 6.04 14.34 -15.01
CA ASP A 268 7.47 14.04 -14.92
C ASP A 268 7.70 12.52 -14.96
N GLU A 269 8.23 12.02 -16.07
CA GLU A 269 8.49 10.59 -16.32
C GLU A 269 9.50 9.98 -15.33
N ASP A 270 10.38 10.79 -14.74
CA ASP A 270 11.39 10.35 -13.78
C ASP A 270 10.90 10.44 -12.33
N SER A 271 9.71 11.00 -12.10
CA SER A 271 9.16 11.22 -10.76
C SER A 271 8.90 9.92 -10.00
N THR A 272 8.71 10.03 -8.69
CA THR A 272 8.37 8.88 -7.85
C THR A 272 6.97 8.37 -8.19
N LEU A 273 6.04 9.29 -8.48
CA LEU A 273 4.70 8.94 -8.95
C LEU A 273 4.75 8.11 -10.25
N SER A 274 5.55 8.52 -11.23
CA SER A 274 5.71 7.79 -12.49
C SER A 274 6.32 6.40 -12.27
N LEU A 275 7.30 6.27 -11.36
CA LEU A 275 7.85 4.97 -10.97
C LEU A 275 6.76 4.05 -10.39
N TYR A 276 5.94 4.54 -9.45
CA TYR A 276 4.85 3.75 -8.85
C TYR A 276 3.80 3.35 -9.88
N ARG A 277 3.38 4.28 -10.76
CA ARG A 277 2.40 4.01 -11.82
C ARG A 277 2.88 2.90 -12.76
N HIS A 278 4.10 3.02 -13.29
CA HIS A 278 4.67 1.97 -14.15
C HIS A 278 4.83 0.64 -13.42
N ALA A 279 5.28 0.66 -12.16
CA ALA A 279 5.47 -0.54 -11.37
C ALA A 279 4.15 -1.27 -11.10
N LEU A 280 3.09 -0.54 -10.75
CA LEU A 280 1.76 -1.09 -10.50
C LEU A 280 1.10 -1.60 -11.77
N GLU A 281 1.22 -0.88 -12.88
CA GLU A 281 0.74 -1.34 -14.19
C GLU A 281 1.43 -2.64 -14.63
N MET A 282 2.77 -2.71 -14.53
CA MET A 282 3.52 -3.93 -14.82
C MET A 282 3.13 -5.07 -13.89
N ARG A 283 2.96 -4.81 -12.59
CA ARG A 283 2.51 -5.83 -11.63
C ARG A 283 1.14 -6.40 -12.02
N ALA A 284 0.23 -5.55 -12.49
CA ALA A 284 -1.13 -5.96 -12.87
C ALA A 284 -1.18 -6.70 -14.21
N THR A 285 -0.32 -6.35 -15.18
CA THR A 285 -0.48 -6.78 -16.58
C THR A 285 0.61 -7.73 -17.07
N HIS A 286 1.81 -7.71 -16.48
CA HIS A 286 2.95 -8.45 -16.99
C HIS A 286 2.93 -9.90 -16.47
N PRO A 287 3.05 -10.92 -17.36
CA PRO A 287 2.89 -12.33 -16.99
C PRO A 287 3.97 -12.86 -16.04
N ALA A 288 5.07 -12.13 -15.84
CA ALA A 288 6.13 -12.49 -14.91
C ALA A 288 5.77 -12.24 -13.43
N PHE A 289 4.68 -11.53 -13.11
CA PHE A 289 4.25 -11.28 -11.73
C PHE A 289 3.37 -12.40 -11.16
N VAL A 290 3.58 -13.64 -11.63
CA VAL A 290 2.94 -14.85 -11.10
C VAL A 290 3.87 -15.57 -10.11
N GLY A 291 3.33 -16.55 -9.39
CA GLY A 291 4.06 -17.29 -8.36
C GLY A 291 3.89 -16.68 -6.97
N ASP A 292 3.85 -17.55 -5.96
CA ASP A 292 3.57 -17.21 -4.57
C ASP A 292 4.79 -17.38 -3.65
N GLU A 293 5.89 -17.89 -4.20
CA GLU A 293 7.15 -18.15 -3.50
C GLU A 293 8.29 -17.38 -4.16
N VAL A 294 9.36 -17.16 -3.40
CA VAL A 294 10.60 -16.52 -3.89
C VAL A 294 11.79 -17.47 -3.74
N GLU A 295 12.66 -17.47 -4.74
CA GLU A 295 13.92 -18.21 -4.75
C GLU A 295 15.09 -17.22 -4.78
N TRP A 296 16.03 -17.36 -3.84
CA TRP A 296 17.17 -16.46 -3.71
C TRP A 296 18.36 -16.88 -4.58
N PHE A 297 19.07 -15.90 -5.15
CA PHE A 297 20.33 -16.11 -5.86
C PHE A 297 21.54 -15.70 -5.02
N GLY A 298 22.73 -16.11 -5.48
CA GLY A 298 23.97 -15.49 -5.02
C GLY A 298 24.05 -14.04 -5.51
N ALA A 299 24.43 -13.14 -4.62
CA ALA A 299 24.61 -11.71 -4.90
C ALA A 299 25.89 -11.21 -4.22
N PRO A 300 26.46 -10.07 -4.67
CA PRO A 300 27.52 -9.38 -3.95
C PRO A 300 27.14 -9.04 -2.50
N GLU A 301 28.13 -8.68 -1.68
CA GLU A 301 27.90 -8.16 -0.33
C GLU A 301 26.96 -6.94 -0.37
N ASP A 302 26.11 -6.81 0.64
CA ASP A 302 25.07 -5.77 0.73
C ASP A 302 24.10 -5.71 -0.47
N CYS A 303 23.94 -6.81 -1.20
CA CYS A 303 22.98 -6.96 -2.28
C CYS A 303 22.14 -8.23 -2.12
N PHE A 304 20.98 -8.27 -2.78
CA PHE A 304 20.28 -9.52 -3.01
C PHE A 304 19.63 -9.54 -4.38
N ALA A 305 19.32 -10.75 -4.86
CA ALA A 305 18.36 -10.95 -5.92
C ALA A 305 17.46 -12.15 -5.59
N PHE A 306 16.18 -12.05 -5.91
CA PHE A 306 15.25 -13.17 -5.85
C PHE A 306 14.47 -13.29 -7.15
N ARG A 307 14.02 -14.51 -7.46
CA ARG A 307 13.06 -14.80 -8.52
C ARG A 307 11.73 -15.24 -7.92
N ARG A 308 10.61 -14.86 -8.53
CA ARG A 308 9.33 -15.49 -8.22
C ARG A 308 9.25 -16.89 -8.82
N VAL A 309 9.06 -17.91 -7.98
CA VAL A 309 9.00 -19.31 -8.41
C VAL A 309 7.85 -19.51 -9.40
N GLY A 310 8.13 -20.17 -10.52
CA GLY A 310 7.15 -20.37 -11.60
C GLY A 310 7.00 -19.19 -12.56
N SER A 311 7.85 -18.17 -12.46
CA SER A 311 7.90 -17.03 -13.37
C SER A 311 9.34 -16.70 -13.80
N SER A 312 9.50 -15.74 -14.71
CA SER A 312 10.80 -15.17 -15.07
C SER A 312 11.19 -13.92 -14.26
N LEU A 313 10.30 -13.36 -13.42
CA LEU A 313 10.59 -12.11 -12.72
C LEU A 313 11.73 -12.28 -11.73
N ILE A 314 12.79 -11.50 -11.92
CA ILE A 314 13.89 -11.31 -10.98
C ILE A 314 13.80 -9.90 -10.41
N CYS A 315 13.87 -9.76 -9.09
CA CYS A 315 14.06 -8.48 -8.41
C CYS A 315 15.45 -8.45 -7.78
N ALA A 316 16.25 -7.45 -8.14
CA ALA A 316 17.58 -7.20 -7.58
C ALA A 316 17.59 -5.91 -6.77
N LEU A 317 18.31 -5.90 -5.64
CA LEU A 317 18.53 -4.73 -4.79
C LEU A 317 20.02 -4.55 -4.51
N ASN A 318 20.52 -3.32 -4.70
CA ASN A 318 21.87 -2.91 -4.31
C ASN A 318 21.80 -1.93 -3.12
N THR A 319 22.21 -2.38 -1.93
CA THR A 319 22.38 -1.53 -0.73
C THR A 319 23.85 -1.21 -0.43
N SER A 320 24.78 -1.67 -1.27
CA SER A 320 26.21 -1.41 -1.14
C SER A 320 26.57 0.03 -1.55
N ALA A 321 27.86 0.38 -1.39
CA ALA A 321 28.40 1.68 -1.79
C ALA A 321 28.87 1.74 -3.26
N GLU A 322 28.91 0.62 -3.98
CA GLU A 322 29.45 0.54 -5.34
C GLU A 322 28.41 0.03 -6.34
N PRO A 323 28.52 0.38 -7.63
CA PRO A 323 27.75 -0.29 -8.68
C PRO A 323 28.03 -1.80 -8.72
N VAL A 324 27.00 -2.59 -9.01
CA VAL A 324 27.12 -4.05 -9.08
C VAL A 324 26.52 -4.61 -10.38
N PRO A 325 27.03 -5.73 -10.90
CA PRO A 325 26.45 -6.35 -12.08
C PRO A 325 25.01 -6.79 -11.81
N LEU A 326 24.16 -6.65 -12.84
CA LEU A 326 22.79 -7.15 -12.82
C LEU A 326 22.76 -8.68 -12.99
N PRO A 327 21.72 -9.36 -12.47
CA PRO A 327 21.38 -10.72 -12.90
C PRO A 327 21.17 -10.78 -14.42
N PRO A 328 21.35 -11.95 -15.06
CA PRO A 328 21.04 -12.10 -16.48
C PRO A 328 19.53 -11.90 -16.72
N GLY A 329 19.18 -11.09 -17.72
CA GLY A 329 17.80 -10.83 -18.12
C GLY A 329 17.64 -9.50 -18.83
N GLU A 330 16.46 -9.25 -19.37
CA GLU A 330 16.06 -7.93 -19.88
C GLU A 330 15.54 -7.08 -18.73
N VAL A 331 16.02 -5.85 -18.59
CA VAL A 331 15.55 -4.93 -17.53
C VAL A 331 14.17 -4.40 -17.90
N LEU A 332 13.17 -4.71 -17.08
CA LEU A 332 11.81 -4.19 -17.22
C LEU A 332 11.69 -2.78 -16.62
N LEU A 333 12.21 -2.60 -15.40
CA LEU A 333 12.09 -1.36 -14.65
C LEU A 333 13.26 -1.23 -13.68
N SER A 334 13.76 -0.02 -13.46
CA SER A 334 14.73 0.27 -12.40
C SER A 334 14.34 1.54 -11.66
N SER A 335 14.57 1.56 -10.35
CA SER A 335 14.20 2.68 -9.50
C SER A 335 15.01 3.95 -9.81
N ARG A 336 16.16 3.80 -10.49
CA ARG A 336 17.04 4.85 -11.01
C ARG A 336 17.75 4.37 -12.28
N PRO A 337 18.24 5.27 -13.14
CA PRO A 337 19.02 4.87 -14.31
C PRO A 337 20.26 4.03 -13.96
N LEU A 338 20.53 3.01 -14.77
CA LEU A 338 21.73 2.19 -14.66
C LEU A 338 22.99 3.01 -14.99
N VAL A 339 24.12 2.62 -14.41
CA VAL A 339 25.42 3.27 -14.66
C VAL A 339 26.34 2.27 -15.36
N ALA A 340 26.70 2.55 -16.61
CA ALA A 340 27.55 1.66 -17.43
C ALA A 340 27.02 0.21 -17.54
N GLY A 341 25.70 0.02 -17.46
CA GLY A 341 25.06 -1.31 -17.49
C GLY A 341 25.01 -2.03 -16.13
N GLU A 342 25.45 -1.37 -15.06
CA GLU A 342 25.44 -1.89 -13.69
C GLU A 342 24.34 -1.24 -12.85
N LEU A 343 23.92 -1.92 -11.78
CA LEU A 343 22.94 -1.47 -10.81
C LEU A 343 23.63 -0.55 -9.78
N PRO A 344 23.36 0.77 -9.77
CA PRO A 344 24.05 1.68 -8.86
C PRO A 344 23.63 1.50 -7.39
N PRO A 345 24.40 2.05 -6.43
CA PRO A 345 24.02 2.09 -5.02
C PRO A 345 22.61 2.63 -4.80
N GLY A 346 21.89 2.05 -3.85
CA GLY A 346 20.57 2.55 -3.47
C GLY A 346 19.47 2.24 -4.48
N THR A 347 19.66 1.25 -5.36
CA THR A 347 18.79 1.03 -6.53
C THR A 347 18.27 -0.40 -6.55
N ALA A 348 17.03 -0.56 -7.00
CA ALA A 348 16.44 -1.85 -7.31
C ALA A 348 16.09 -1.93 -8.80
N ALA A 349 16.04 -3.15 -9.34
CA ALA A 349 15.63 -3.40 -10.72
C ALA A 349 14.83 -4.70 -10.84
N TRP A 350 13.91 -4.71 -11.80
CA TRP A 350 13.16 -5.88 -12.25
C TRP A 350 13.69 -6.35 -13.59
N LEU A 351 13.87 -7.66 -13.72
CA LEU A 351 14.36 -8.31 -14.93
C LEU A 351 13.55 -9.56 -15.28
N VAL A 352 13.55 -9.97 -16.56
CA VAL A 352 12.92 -11.22 -17.04
C VAL A 352 13.77 -12.01 -18.03
#